data_AF-A0A543IKI4-F1
#
_entry.id   AF-A0A543IKI4-F1
#
_cell.length_a   1.000
_cell.length_b   1.000
_cell.length_c   1.000
_cell.angle_alpha   90.00
_cell.angle_beta   90.00
_cell.angle_gamma   90.00
#
_symmetry.space_group_name_H-M   'P 1'
#
loop_
_entity.id
_entity.type
_entity.pdbx_description
1 polymer ?
#
loop_
_entity_poly.entity_id
_entity_poly.type
_entity_poly.pdbx_seq_one_letter_code
_entity_poly.pdbx_strand_id
1 'polypeptide(L)'
;MSTKILPDGDTQSDVRPDLSHGDGDHERFAHYVKKAKITESAVTGTPVIALCGKVWVPNRDPKKYPVCPACKEIYESMKPGGEGEE
;
A
#
# COMPACT_ATOMS: atom_id res chain seq x y z
N MET A 1 -38.89 45.62 7.34
CA MET A 1 -38.57 44.27 7.85
C MET A 1 -38.34 43.35 6.67
N SER A 2 -37.53 42.30 6.85
CA SER A 2 -37.17 41.25 5.88
C SER A 2 -35.81 41.42 5.19
N THR A 3 -34.76 41.42 5.99
CA THR A 3 -33.41 41.04 5.56
C THR A 3 -33.47 39.57 5.10
N LYS A 4 -33.36 39.33 3.79
CA LYS A 4 -33.19 37.97 3.27
C LYS A 4 -31.76 37.52 3.58
N ILE A 5 -31.65 36.64 4.55
CA ILE A 5 -30.41 35.98 4.96
C ILE A 5 -30.05 34.96 3.87
N LEU A 6 -28.88 35.12 3.27
CA LEU A 6 -28.27 34.15 2.37
C LEU A 6 -27.81 32.95 3.22
N PRO A 7 -28.15 31.69 2.89
CA PRO A 7 -27.40 30.57 3.45
C PRO A 7 -26.06 30.51 2.72
N ASP A 8 -25.01 30.95 3.41
CA ASP A 8 -23.64 30.55 3.13
C ASP A 8 -23.54 29.05 3.43
N GLY A 9 -23.92 28.25 2.42
CA GLY A 9 -23.78 26.81 2.44
C GLY A 9 -22.32 26.48 2.13
N ASP A 10 -21.44 26.82 3.07
CA ASP A 10 -20.06 26.38 3.15
C ASP A 10 -20.08 24.85 3.03
N THR A 11 -19.98 24.38 1.79
CA THR A 11 -19.79 22.97 1.50
C THR A 11 -18.36 22.73 1.92
N GLN A 12 -18.19 22.49 3.22
CA GLN A 12 -17.02 21.87 3.81
C GLN A 12 -16.87 20.55 3.05
N SER A 13 -16.13 20.62 1.95
CA SER A 13 -15.54 19.48 1.29
C SER A 13 -14.74 18.81 2.36
N ASP A 14 -15.36 17.82 2.98
CA ASP A 14 -14.79 16.84 3.85
C ASP A 14 -13.58 16.27 3.10
N VAL A 15 -12.42 16.91 3.30
CA VAL A 15 -11.12 16.36 2.94
C VAL A 15 -10.87 15.24 3.95
N ARG A 16 -11.72 14.21 3.92
CA ARG A 16 -11.29 12.90 4.35
C ARG A 16 -10.07 12.64 3.49
N PRO A 17 -8.87 12.45 4.10
CA PRO A 17 -7.73 12.04 3.32
C PRO A 17 -8.18 10.81 2.55
N ASP A 18 -8.13 10.92 1.23
CA ASP A 18 -8.35 9.82 0.32
C ASP A 18 -7.30 8.77 0.66
N LEU A 19 -7.62 7.90 1.62
CA LEU A 19 -6.94 6.64 1.85
C LEU A 19 -7.34 5.65 0.74
N SER A 20 -7.77 6.12 -0.43
CA SER A 20 -7.77 5.31 -1.63
C SER A 20 -6.29 5.06 -1.95
N HIS A 21 -5.78 4.02 -1.30
CA HIS A 21 -4.55 3.34 -1.64
C HIS A 21 -4.72 2.96 -3.12
N GLY A 22 -4.20 3.83 -3.99
CA GLY A 22 -4.63 3.92 -5.36
C GLY A 22 -4.69 2.58 -6.08
N ASP A 23 -5.74 2.48 -6.87
CA ASP A 23 -6.00 1.50 -7.93
C ASP A 23 -6.36 0.09 -7.43
N GLY A 24 -7.65 -0.24 -7.56
CA GLY A 24 -8.33 -1.48 -7.12
C GLY A 24 -7.87 -2.79 -7.77
N ASP A 25 -6.67 -2.81 -8.34
CA ASP A 25 -5.96 -3.99 -8.82
C ASP A 25 -4.66 -4.25 -8.02
N HIS A 26 -4.03 -3.22 -7.46
CA HIS A 26 -2.74 -3.32 -6.78
C HIS A 26 -2.83 -3.73 -5.29
N GLU A 27 -4.02 -3.78 -4.70
CA GLU A 27 -4.25 -4.40 -3.38
C GLU A 27 -4.34 -5.94 -3.45
N ARG A 28 -4.41 -6.51 -4.67
CA ARG A 28 -4.58 -7.95 -4.88
C ARG A 28 -3.27 -8.67 -5.13
N PHE A 29 -2.14 -7.96 -5.16
CA PHE A 29 -0.83 -8.55 -5.40
C PHE A 29 0.07 -8.44 -4.17
N ALA A 30 0.78 -9.53 -3.86
CA ALA A 30 1.83 -9.55 -2.87
C ALA A 30 3.09 -8.86 -3.43
N HIS A 31 3.67 -7.97 -2.63
CA HIS A 31 4.88 -7.25 -3.00
C HIS A 31 6.08 -7.74 -2.19
N TYR A 32 7.23 -7.89 -2.83
CA TYR A 32 8.47 -8.23 -2.14
C TYR A 32 9.06 -7.01 -1.44
N VAL A 33 9.49 -7.26 -0.22
CA VAL A 33 10.14 -6.34 0.71
C VAL A 33 11.23 -7.10 1.44
N LYS A 34 12.20 -6.36 1.98
CA LYS A 34 13.25 -6.95 2.83
C LYS A 34 12.57 -7.69 4.00
N LYS A 35 12.92 -8.98 4.18
CA LYS A 35 12.28 -9.87 5.16
C LYS A 35 12.30 -9.32 6.59
N ALA A 36 13.34 -8.57 6.96
CA ALA A 36 13.41 -7.89 8.25
C ALA A 36 12.39 -6.74 8.41
N LYS A 37 12.17 -5.98 7.33
CA LYS A 37 11.28 -4.80 7.32
C LYS A 37 9.81 -5.19 7.36
N ILE A 38 9.42 -6.25 6.65
CA ILE A 38 8.00 -6.67 6.60
C ILE A 38 7.48 -7.14 7.96
N THR A 39 8.28 -7.88 8.73
CA THR A 39 7.90 -8.36 10.06
C THR A 39 7.76 -7.21 11.05
N GLU A 40 8.73 -6.28 11.08
CA GLU A 40 8.68 -5.10 11.94
C GLU A 40 7.48 -4.21 11.61
N SER A 41 7.22 -3.98 10.33
CA SER A 41 6.11 -3.16 9.88
C SER A 41 4.74 -3.80 10.08
N ALA A 42 4.64 -5.13 10.03
CA ALA A 42 3.42 -5.84 10.39
C ALA A 42 3.05 -5.68 11.87
N VAL A 43 4.03 -5.51 12.76
CA VAL A 43 3.80 -5.29 14.20
C VAL A 43 3.58 -3.81 14.51
N THR A 44 4.36 -2.93 13.89
CA THR A 44 4.33 -1.48 14.16
C THR A 44 3.27 -0.72 13.37
N GLY A 45 2.68 -1.34 12.34
CA GLY A 45 1.75 -0.68 11.42
C GLY A 45 2.42 0.39 10.54
N THR A 46 3.75 0.33 10.40
CA THR A 46 4.50 1.31 9.60
C THR A 46 4.39 1.00 8.11
N PRO A 47 4.33 2.03 7.24
CA PRO A 47 4.34 1.83 5.80
C PRO A 47 5.71 1.33 5.32
N VAL A 48 5.71 0.33 4.44
CA VAL A 48 6.91 -0.20 3.77
C VAL A 48 6.88 0.09 2.28
N ILE A 49 8.07 0.12 1.67
CA ILE A 49 8.26 0.35 0.24
C ILE A 49 8.69 -0.95 -0.43
N ALA A 50 7.97 -1.36 -1.47
CA ALA A 50 8.22 -2.56 -2.26
C ALA A 50 9.47 -2.43 -3.12
N LEU A 51 9.98 -3.55 -3.61
CA LEU A 51 10.99 -3.54 -4.68
C LEU A 51 10.52 -2.79 -5.94
N CYS A 52 9.21 -2.77 -6.22
CA CYS A 52 8.64 -2.01 -7.33
C CYS A 52 8.37 -0.52 -7.00
N GLY A 53 8.67 -0.07 -5.77
CA GLY A 53 8.43 1.30 -5.33
C GLY A 53 7.05 1.57 -4.72
N LYS A 54 6.13 0.59 -4.69
CA LYS A 54 4.80 0.74 -4.05
C LYS A 54 4.95 0.86 -2.53
N VAL A 55 4.29 1.86 -1.94
CA VAL A 55 4.22 2.03 -0.48
C VAL A 55 2.92 1.42 0.05
N TRP A 56 2.97 0.56 1.05
CA TRP A 56 1.78 -0.02 1.69
C TRP A 56 2.00 -0.34 3.17
N VAL A 57 0.92 -0.45 3.94
CA VAL A 57 0.97 -0.98 5.30
C VAL A 57 0.60 -2.47 5.26
N PRO A 58 1.46 -3.38 5.74
CA PRO A 58 1.19 -4.80 5.71
C PRO A 58 0.10 -5.17 6.72
N ASN A 59 -1.13 -5.37 6.24
CA ASN A 59 -2.30 -5.74 7.06
C ASN A 59 -2.95 -7.07 6.64
N ARG A 60 -2.43 -7.75 5.61
CA ARG A 60 -3.01 -8.99 5.04
C ARG A 60 -1.94 -10.05 4.80
N ASP A 61 -2.35 -11.32 4.76
CA ASP A 61 -1.47 -12.46 4.48
C ASP A 61 -0.98 -12.43 3.02
N PRO A 62 0.33 -12.25 2.73
CA PRO A 62 0.85 -12.21 1.36
C PRO A 62 0.74 -13.56 0.63
N LYS A 63 0.54 -14.67 1.35
CA LYS A 63 0.37 -16.01 0.76
C LYS A 63 -0.97 -16.21 0.05
N LYS A 64 -1.97 -15.36 0.33
CA LYS A 64 -3.30 -15.42 -0.27
C LYS A 64 -3.40 -14.69 -1.61
N TYR A 65 -2.33 -14.01 -2.02
CA TYR A 65 -2.33 -13.11 -3.16
C TYR A 65 -1.20 -13.47 -4.13
N PRO A 66 -1.43 -13.41 -5.45
CA PRO A 66 -0.36 -13.58 -6.44
C PRO A 66 0.72 -12.51 -6.25
N VAL A 67 1.99 -12.84 -6.52
CA VAL A 67 3.08 -11.86 -6.41
C VAL A 67 3.05 -10.88 -7.58
N CYS A 68 3.33 -9.60 -7.33
CA CYS A 68 3.44 -8.58 -8.35
C CYS A 68 4.54 -8.97 -9.38
N PRO A 69 4.25 -8.96 -10.70
CA PRO A 69 5.19 -9.42 -11.73
C PRO A 69 6.50 -8.63 -11.70
N ALA A 70 6.44 -7.31 -11.56
CA ALA A 70 7.63 -6.47 -11.43
C ALA A 70 8.48 -6.86 -10.21
N CYS A 71 7.86 -7.10 -9.05
CA CYS A 71 8.59 -7.57 -7.87
C CYS A 71 9.24 -8.93 -8.10
N LYS A 72 8.55 -9.83 -8.81
CA LYS A 72 9.05 -11.17 -9.15
C LYS A 72 10.29 -11.07 -10.05
N GLU A 73 10.23 -10.29 -11.13
CA GLU A 73 11.35 -10.10 -12.07
C GLU A 73 12.59 -9.49 -11.39
N ILE A 74 12.38 -8.48 -10.55
CA ILE A 74 13.46 -7.84 -9.79
C ILE A 74 14.06 -8.84 -8.78
N TYR A 75 13.22 -9.59 -8.07
CA TYR A 75 13.66 -10.59 -7.11
C TYR A 75 14.44 -11.73 -7.78
N GLU A 76 13.98 -12.22 -8.93
CA GLU A 76 14.66 -13.24 -9.72
C GLU A 76 16.00 -12.73 -10.27
N SER A 77 16.07 -11.47 -10.70
CA SER A 77 17.31 -10.83 -11.14
C SER A 77 18.31 -10.59 -10.00
N MET A 78 17.82 -10.39 -8.76
CA MET A 78 18.64 -10.16 -7.57
C MET A 78 19.10 -11.44 -6.87
N LYS A 79 18.56 -12.62 -7.23
CA LYS A 79 18.94 -13.90 -6.61
C LYS A 79 20.12 -14.50 -7.38
N PRO A 80 21.39 -14.31 -6.95
CA PRO A 80 22.50 -15.08 -7.52
C PRO A 80 22.26 -16.54 -7.14
N GLY A 81 21.98 -17.40 -8.13
CA GLY A 81 22.03 -18.85 -7.99
C GLY A 81 21.44 -19.42 -6.70
N GLY A 82 20.12 -19.32 -6.52
CA GLY A 82 19.35 -20.37 -5.85
C GLY A 82 19.71 -20.79 -4.41
N GLU A 83 19.66 -19.91 -3.42
CA GLU A 83 19.54 -20.35 -2.02
C GLU A 83 18.49 -19.50 -1.30
N GLY A 84 17.60 -20.15 -0.55
CA GLY A 84 16.56 -19.46 0.20
C GLY A 84 15.51 -20.35 0.83
N GLU A 85 15.90 -21.53 1.33
CA GLU A 85 15.15 -22.30 2.33
C GLU A 85 16.14 -22.95 3.30
N GLU A 86 16.58 -22.20 4.32
CA GLU A 86 16.70 -22.64 5.72
C GLU A 86 16.75 -21.44 6.66
#